data_AF-A0A834MM34-F1
#
_entry.id   AF-A0A834MM34-F1
#
_cell.length_a   1.000
_cell.length_b   1.000
_cell.length_c   1.000
_cell.angle_alpha   90.00
_cell.angle_beta   90.00
_cell.angle_gamma   90.00
#
_symmetry.space_group_name_H-M   'P 1'
#
loop_
_entity.id
_entity.type
_entity.pdbx_description
1 polymer ?
#
loop_
_entity_poly.entity_id
_entity_poly.type
_entity_poly.pdbx_seq_one_letter_code
_entity_poly.pdbx_strand_id
1 'polypeptide(L)' 'MSTEDSKRSGRSKEVSTKRVHHTMHEYLGMTKPSAKWVPRELTFDQKQQCADDSEQCLKMIKRNIPEFLQTLLHY' A
#
# COMPACT_ATOMS: atom_id res chain seq x y z
N MET A 1 29.12 19.63 -30.22
CA MET A 1 27.72 19.34 -29.86
C MET A 1 27.75 18.51 -28.59
N SER A 2 27.02 18.99 -27.59
CA SER A 2 27.28 18.80 -26.17
C SER A 2 27.11 17.37 -25.65
N THR A 3 28.01 17.04 -24.73
CA THR A 3 27.83 16.19 -23.55
C THR A 3 26.46 16.44 -22.90
N GLU A 4 25.75 15.36 -22.50
CA GLU A 4 24.89 15.22 -21.31
C GLU A 4 23.76 14.20 -21.55
N ASP A 5 24.10 12.92 -21.66
CA ASP A 5 23.13 11.87 -21.33
C ASP A 5 23.04 11.78 -19.80
N SER A 6 22.11 12.58 -19.31
CA SER A 6 21.70 12.71 -17.93
C SER A 6 21.25 11.37 -17.35
N LYS A 7 21.89 10.99 -16.24
CA LYS A 7 21.49 9.91 -15.34
C LYS A 7 19.98 9.92 -15.10
N ARG A 8 19.30 8.89 -15.59
CA ARG A 8 18.14 8.31 -14.88
C ARG A 8 18.45 6.87 -14.51
N SER A 9 19.47 6.70 -13.66
CA SER A 9 19.62 5.46 -12.89
C SER A 9 18.50 5.43 -11.84
N GLY A 10 17.29 5.11 -12.31
CA GLY A 10 16.24 4.57 -11.46
C GLY A 10 16.79 3.26 -10.91
N ARG A 11 17.45 3.32 -9.75
CA ARG A 11 17.85 2.13 -9.02
C ARG A 11 16.57 1.42 -8.61
N SER A 12 16.09 0.50 -9.44
CA SER A 12 15.44 -0.71 -8.93
C SER A 12 16.50 -1.40 -8.08
N LYS A 13 16.62 -0.95 -6.81
CA LYS A 13 17.37 -1.69 -5.81
C LYS A 13 16.62 -3.01 -5.74
N GLU A 14 17.22 -4.04 -6.31
CA GLU A 14 16.71 -5.40 -6.26
C GLU A 14 16.64 -5.80 -4.79
N VAL A 15 15.48 -5.58 -4.18
CA VAL A 15 15.28 -5.85 -2.76
C VAL A 15 15.17 -7.35 -2.64
N SER A 16 16.17 -7.98 -2.01
CA SER A 16 16.15 -9.42 -1.82
C SER A 16 14.92 -9.82 -1.00
N THR A 17 14.25 -10.89 -1.41
CA THR A 17 13.05 -11.41 -0.73
C THR A 17 13.30 -11.69 0.75
N LYS A 18 14.53 -12.11 1.11
CA LYS A 18 14.97 -12.28 2.49
C LYS A 18 14.91 -10.98 3.29
N ARG A 19 15.33 -9.87 2.69
CA ARG A 19 15.31 -8.55 3.35
C ARG A 19 13.87 -8.05 3.54
N VAL A 20 13.01 -8.25 2.54
CA VAL A 20 11.58 -7.92 2.67
C VAL A 20 10.93 -8.74 3.78
N HIS A 21 11.17 -10.06 3.79
CA HIS A 21 10.62 -10.95 4.80
C HIS A 21 11.09 -10.57 6.22
N HIS A 22 12.38 -10.29 6.38
CA HIS A 22 12.94 -9.84 7.65
C HIS A 22 12.30 -8.52 8.09
N THR A 23 12.10 -7.56 7.18
CA THR A 23 11.46 -6.29 7.55
C THR A 23 9.99 -6.47 7.94
N MET A 24 9.25 -7.28 7.19
CA MET A 24 7.85 -7.58 7.48
C MET A 24 7.69 -8.26 8.84
N HIS A 25 8.56 -9.23 9.16
CA HIS A 25 8.47 -9.97 10.40
C HIS A 25 8.97 -9.17 11.61
N GLU A 26 10.18 -8.61 11.53
CA GLU A 26 10.86 -8.02 12.69
C GLU A 26 10.44 -6.58 12.99
N TYR A 27 10.25 -5.74 11.96
CA TYR A 27 9.90 -4.33 12.17
C TYR A 27 8.39 -4.11 12.18
N LEU A 28 7.63 -4.87 11.39
CA LEU A 28 6.19 -4.68 11.24
C LEU A 28 5.36 -5.73 11.99
N GLY A 29 5.99 -6.76 12.58
CA GLY A 29 5.28 -7.81 13.32
C GLY A 29 4.29 -8.60 12.45
N MET A 30 4.46 -8.58 11.13
CA MET A 30 3.50 -9.13 10.19
C MET A 30 3.66 -10.64 10.06
N THR A 31 2.62 -11.38 10.41
CA THR A 31 2.46 -12.76 9.98
C THR A 31 1.81 -12.81 8.59
N LYS A 32 1.94 -13.94 7.89
CA LYS A 32 1.56 -14.19 6.48
C LYS A 32 0.20 -13.66 5.95
N PRO A 33 -0.84 -13.26 6.72
CA PRO A 33 -1.99 -12.52 6.16
C PRO A 33 -1.63 -11.29 5.32
N SER A 34 -0.61 -10.50 5.67
CA SER A 34 -0.29 -9.25 4.94
C SER A 34 0.16 -9.47 3.50
N ALA A 35 0.77 -10.61 3.19
CA ALA A 35 1.16 -10.99 1.84
C ALA A 35 -0.04 -11.39 0.96
N LYS A 36 -1.18 -11.77 1.57
CA LYS A 36 -2.46 -11.99 0.87
C LYS A 36 -3.17 -10.67 0.51
N TRP A 37 -2.93 -9.63 1.30
CA TRP A 37 -3.52 -8.30 1.10
C TRP A 37 -2.77 -7.44 0.07
N VAL A 38 -1.53 -7.81 -0.29
CA VAL A 38 -0.85 -7.20 -1.43
C VAL A 38 -1.40 -7.84 -2.69
N PRO A 39 -2.22 -7.12 -3.48
CA PRO A 39 -2.78 -7.72 -4.65
C PRO A 39 -1.67 -7.93 -5.68
N ARG A 40 -1.65 -9.10 -6.32
CA ARG A 40 -1.11 -9.19 -7.68
C ARG A 40 -1.78 -8.07 -8.50
N GLU A 41 -1.00 -7.41 -9.35
CA GLU A 41 -1.39 -6.20 -10.11
C GLU A 41 -2.90 -6.00 -10.19
N LEU A 42 -3.42 -5.07 -9.38
CA LEU A 42 -4.83 -4.70 -9.44
C LEU A 42 -5.17 -4.21 -10.85
N THR A 43 -6.30 -4.66 -11.37
CA THR A 43 -6.89 -4.07 -12.58
C THR A 43 -7.25 -2.61 -12.31
N PHE A 44 -7.42 -1.82 -13.37
CA PHE A 44 -7.79 -0.41 -13.24
C PHE A 44 -9.04 -0.22 -12.38
N ASP A 45 -10.07 -1.02 -12.60
CA ASP A 45 -11.34 -0.95 -11.86
C ASP A 45 -11.16 -1.24 -10.38
N GLN A 46 -10.31 -2.21 -10.03
CA GLN A 46 -10.02 -2.54 -8.63
C GLN A 46 -9.24 -1.41 -7.94
N LYS A 47 -8.35 -0.72 -8.66
CA LYS A 47 -7.66 0.47 -8.14
C LYS A 47 -8.64 1.61 -7.91
N GLN A 48 -9.58 1.82 -8.83
CA GLN A 48 -10.61 2.84 -8.70
C GLN A 48 -11.51 2.56 -7.51
N GLN A 49 -12.01 1.33 -7.38
CA GLN A 49 -12.82 0.93 -6.23
C GLN A 49 -12.08 1.14 -4.91
N CYS A 50 -10.79 0.76 -4.86
CA CYS A 50 -9.96 0.98 -3.67
C CYS A 50 -9.81 2.48 -3.33
N ALA A 51 -9.70 3.36 -4.34
CA ALA A 51 -9.61 4.79 -4.14
C ALA A 51 -10.94 5.37 -3.63
N ASP A 52 -12.06 4.94 -4.21
CA ASP A 52 -13.40 5.38 -3.83
C ASP A 52 -13.73 4.95 -2.39
N ASP A 53 -13.43 3.69 -2.03
CA ASP A 53 -13.60 3.17 -0.67
C ASP A 53 -12.74 3.94 0.33
N SER A 54 -11.48 4.23 -0.03
CA SER A 54 -10.58 5.04 0.80
C SER A 54 -11.08 6.47 0.98
N GLU A 55 -11.65 7.08 -0.05
CA GLU A 55 -12.22 8.43 0.03
C GLU A 55 -13.45 8.46 0.94
N GLN A 56 -14.32 7.46 0.85
CA GLN A 56 -15.48 7.31 1.73
C GLN A 56 -15.05 7.14 3.19
N CYS A 57 -14.09 6.25 3.46
CA CYS A 57 -13.52 6.08 4.80
C CYS A 57 -12.94 7.39 5.33
N LEU A 58 -12.18 8.12 4.51
CA LEU A 58 -11.59 9.39 4.90
C LEU A 58 -12.65 10.45 5.23
N LYS A 59 -13.75 10.51 4.47
CA LYS A 59 -14.89 11.40 4.77
C LYS A 59 -15.53 11.04 6.10
N MET A 60 -15.71 9.75 6.41
CA MET A 60 -16.27 9.30 7.69
C MET A 60 -15.34 9.64 8.85
N ILE A 61 -14.04 9.35 8.74
CA ILE A 61 -13.03 9.68 9.76
C ILE A 61 -13.01 11.19 10.05
N LYS A 62 -13.07 12.03 9.00
CA LYS A 62 -13.08 13.49 9.15
C LYS A 62 -14.36 14.02 9.82
N ARG A 63 -15.48 13.31 9.69
CA ARG A 63 -16.76 13.69 10.30
C ARG A 63 -16.86 13.22 11.74
N ASN A 64 -16.62 11.92 11.97
CA ASN A 64 -16.76 11.28 13.27
C ASN A 64 -15.99 9.95 13.34
N ILE A 65 -14.88 9.93 14.09
CA ILE A 65 -14.05 8.74 14.27
C ILE A 65 -14.81 7.59 14.95
N PRO A 66 -15.55 7.81 16.06
CA PRO A 66 -16.40 6.78 16.68
C PRO A 66 -17.35 6.04 15.73
N GLU A 67 -18.05 6.76 14.85
CA GLU A 67 -18.98 6.14 13.87
C GLU A 67 -18.24 5.31 12.83
N PHE A 68 -17.08 5.81 12.37
CA PHE A 68 -16.20 5.03 11.49
C PHE A 68 -15.78 3.72 12.16
N LEU A 69 -15.38 3.74 13.43
CA LEU A 69 -14.99 2.53 14.16
C LEU A 69 -16.14 1.54 14.33
N GLN A 70 -17.37 2.02 14.59
CA GLN A 70 -18.54 1.14 14.65
C GLN A 70 -18.83 0.47 13.30
N THR A 71 -18.70 1.23 12.21
CA THR A 71 -18.91 0.70 10.85
C THR A 71 -17.83 -0.32 10.48
N LEU A 72 -16.58 -0.06 10.84
CA LEU A 72 -15.45 -0.96 10.60
C LEU A 72 -15.57 -2.26 11.40
N LEU A 73 -16.05 -2.20 12.64
CA LEU A 73 -16.22 -3.37 13.51
C LEU A 73 -17.45 -4.23 13.15
N HIS A 74 -18.33 -3.73 12.28
CA HIS A 74 -19.51 -4.44 11.78
C HIS A 74 -19.27 -5.17 10.45
N TYR A 75 -18.10 -4.98 9.82
CA TYR A 75 -17.64 -5.66 8.60
C TYR A 75 -16.73 -6.84 8.93
#